data_AF-F0FW90-F1
#
_entry.id   AF-F0FW90-F1
#
_cell.length_a   1.000
_cell.length_b   1.000
_cell.length_c   1.000
_cell.angle_alpha   90.00
_cell.angle_beta   90.00
_cell.angle_gamma   90.00
#
_symmetry.space_group_name_H-M   'P 1'
#
loop_
_entity.id
_entity.type
_entity.pdbx_description
1 polymer ?
#
loop_
_entity_poly.entity_id
_entity_poly.type
_entity_poly.pdbx_seq_one_letter_code
_entity_poly.pdbx_strand_id
1 'polypeptide(L)'
;KMSMNPFDEIAVEEAVRLKEAGVATEVVAVSVGVAQAQETLRTALAIGADRAILVESNDGVEPLAVAKILKALVDKEQPQLVILGKQAIDDDSNQTG
;
A
#
# COMPACT_ATOMS: atom_id res chain seq x y z
N LYS A 1 -15.94 8.89 -7.07
CA LYS A 1 -15.47 7.51 -7.34
C LYS A 1 -14.17 7.35 -6.57
N MET A 2 -14.10 6.45 -5.60
CA MET A 2 -12.82 6.17 -4.95
C MET A 2 -12.00 5.28 -5.89
N SER A 3 -10.75 5.64 -6.13
CA SER A 3 -9.80 4.89 -6.97
C SER A 3 -8.47 4.86 -6.24
N MET A 4 -7.55 4.02 -6.70
CA MET A 4 -6.19 4.03 -6.20
C MET A 4 -5.57 5.42 -6.36
N ASN A 5 -4.76 5.82 -5.39
CA ASN A 5 -4.00 7.04 -5.49
C ASN A 5 -2.98 6.93 -6.64
N PRO A 6 -2.81 7.95 -7.51
CA PRO A 6 -1.90 7.86 -8.65
C PRO A 6 -0.44 7.59 -8.28
N PHE A 7 0.03 8.06 -7.12
CA PHE A 7 1.38 7.77 -6.63
C PHE A 7 1.49 6.31 -6.14
N ASP A 8 0.43 5.78 -5.56
CA ASP A 8 0.38 4.37 -5.16
C ASP A 8 0.30 3.43 -6.37
N GLU A 9 -0.37 3.83 -7.46
CA GLU A 9 -0.35 3.08 -8.72
C GLU A 9 1.08 2.91 -9.26
N ILE A 10 1.88 3.99 -9.20
CA ILE A 10 3.30 3.95 -9.60
C ILE A 10 4.11 3.06 -8.65
N ALA A 11 3.85 3.13 -7.34
CA ALA A 11 4.53 2.30 -6.35
C ALA A 11 4.27 0.80 -6.57
N VAL A 12 3.02 0.42 -6.85
CA VAL A 12 2.64 -0.97 -7.16
C VAL A 12 3.29 -1.42 -8.47
N GLU A 13 3.23 -0.61 -9.52
CA GLU A 13 3.87 -0.91 -10.80
C GLU A 13 5.37 -1.17 -10.65
N GLU A 14 6.09 -0.32 -9.92
CA GLU A 14 7.53 -0.50 -9.71
C GLU A 14 7.84 -1.76 -8.89
N ALA A 15 7.04 -2.07 -7.86
CA ALA A 15 7.18 -3.31 -7.11
C ALA A 15 6.99 -4.56 -8.00
N VAL A 16 6.01 -4.52 -8.91
CA VAL A 16 5.77 -5.60 -9.89
C VAL A 16 6.94 -5.71 -10.86
N ARG A 17 7.48 -4.61 -11.37
CA ARG A 17 8.68 -4.63 -12.23
C ARG A 17 9.89 -5.25 -11.56
N LEU A 18 10.12 -4.94 -10.28
CA LEU A 18 11.20 -5.58 -9.51
C LEU A 18 10.98 -7.09 -9.40
N LYS A 19 9.73 -7.56 -9.25
CA LYS A 19 9.40 -8.99 -9.28
C LYS A 19 9.66 -9.60 -10.66
N GLU A 20 9.20 -8.96 -11.72
CA GLU A 20 9.41 -9.44 -13.10
C GLU A 20 10.89 -9.47 -13.51
N ALA A 21 11.70 -8.54 -12.99
CA ALA A 21 13.15 -8.52 -13.16
C ALA A 21 13.88 -9.57 -12.29
N GLY A 22 13.17 -10.33 -11.45
CA GLY A 22 13.74 -11.33 -10.54
C GLY A 22 14.47 -10.75 -9.33
N VAL A 23 14.28 -9.47 -9.03
CA VAL A 23 14.87 -8.78 -7.87
C VAL A 23 14.02 -9.02 -6.62
N ALA A 24 12.69 -9.00 -6.76
CA ALA A 24 11.75 -9.34 -5.69
C ALA A 24 11.11 -10.71 -5.95
N THR A 25 10.72 -11.40 -4.88
CA THR A 25 10.06 -12.72 -4.97
C THR A 25 8.56 -12.66 -4.68
N GLU A 26 8.09 -11.62 -4.00
CA GLU A 26 6.69 -11.42 -3.62
C GLU A 26 6.39 -9.92 -3.52
N VAL A 27 5.21 -9.52 -3.99
CA VAL A 27 4.64 -8.18 -3.82
C VAL A 27 3.38 -8.27 -2.98
N VAL A 28 3.38 -7.56 -1.85
CA VAL A 28 2.26 -7.52 -0.89
C VAL A 28 1.66 -6.12 -0.89
N ALA A 29 0.44 -5.98 -1.40
CA ALA A 29 -0.28 -4.71 -1.36
C ALA A 29 -0.93 -4.51 0.02
N VAL A 30 -0.79 -3.33 0.60
CA VAL A 30 -1.35 -3.03 1.92
C VAL A 30 -2.20 -1.76 1.84
N SER A 31 -3.38 -1.77 2.46
CA SER A 31 -4.20 -0.59 2.65
C SER A 31 -4.70 -0.53 4.09
N VAL A 32 -4.79 0.69 4.64
CA VAL A 32 -5.34 0.96 5.97
C VAL A 32 -6.58 1.81 5.78
N GLY A 33 -7.74 1.34 6.23
CA GLY A 33 -8.99 2.09 6.07
C GLY A 33 -10.23 1.21 6.18
N VAL A 34 -11.36 1.75 5.72
CA VAL A 34 -12.65 1.06 5.78
C VAL A 34 -12.71 -0.16 4.85
N ALA A 35 -13.70 -1.03 5.04
CA ALA A 35 -13.91 -2.22 4.21
C ALA A 35 -13.96 -1.93 2.69
N GLN A 36 -14.40 -0.74 2.27
CA GLN A 36 -14.41 -0.34 0.86
C GLN A 36 -13.01 -0.25 0.24
N ALA A 37 -11.94 -0.09 1.04
CA ALA A 37 -10.56 -0.11 0.55
C ALA A 37 -10.15 -1.47 -0.06
N GLN A 38 -10.95 -2.52 0.15
CA GLN A 38 -10.79 -3.78 -0.58
C GLN A 38 -10.87 -3.61 -2.10
N GLU A 39 -11.64 -2.64 -2.61
CA GLU A 39 -11.72 -2.38 -4.05
C GLU A 39 -10.37 -1.90 -4.60
N THR A 40 -9.70 -0.99 -3.89
CA THR A 40 -8.35 -0.53 -4.22
C THR A 40 -7.33 -1.67 -4.17
N LEU A 41 -7.42 -2.55 -3.17
CA LEU A 41 -6.56 -3.73 -3.07
C LEU A 41 -6.79 -4.72 -4.22
N ARG A 42 -8.03 -4.89 -4.69
CA ARG A 42 -8.32 -5.71 -5.89
C ARG A 42 -7.66 -5.14 -7.13
N THR A 43 -7.59 -3.81 -7.27
CA THR A 43 -6.83 -3.16 -8.34
C THR A 43 -5.33 -3.50 -8.24
N ALA A 44 -4.72 -3.44 -7.05
CA ALA A 44 -3.32 -3.81 -6.88
C ALA A 44 -3.04 -5.27 -7.26
N LEU A 45 -3.92 -6.18 -6.86
CA LEU A 45 -3.86 -7.59 -7.25
C LEU A 45 -3.98 -7.77 -8.77
N ALA A 46 -4.87 -7.00 -9.42
CA ALA A 46 -5.04 -7.04 -10.87
C ALA A 46 -3.82 -6.49 -11.64
N ILE A 47 -3.08 -5.54 -11.05
CA ILE A 47 -1.82 -5.01 -11.62
C ILE A 47 -0.70 -6.04 -11.52
N GLY A 48 -0.67 -6.86 -10.46
CA GLY A 48 0.31 -7.95 -10.34
C GLY A 48 0.82 -8.22 -8.93
N ALA A 49 0.26 -7.58 -7.89
CA ALA A 49 0.55 -7.95 -6.51
C ALA A 49 0.12 -9.40 -6.22
N ASP A 50 0.91 -10.13 -5.45
CA ASP A 50 0.68 -11.56 -5.17
C ASP A 50 -0.40 -11.76 -4.11
N ARG A 51 -0.43 -10.88 -3.10
CA ARG A 51 -1.45 -10.86 -2.06
C ARG A 51 -1.72 -9.45 -1.55
N ALA A 52 -2.83 -9.31 -0.84
CA ALA A 52 -3.27 -8.05 -0.28
C ALA A 52 -3.59 -8.17 1.21
N ILE A 53 -3.31 -7.11 1.98
CA ILE A 53 -3.68 -6.97 3.38
C ILE A 53 -4.51 -5.69 3.53
N LEU A 54 -5.72 -5.84 4.06
CA LEU A 54 -6.49 -4.71 4.58
C LEU A 54 -6.31 -4.67 6.09
N VAL A 55 -5.81 -3.55 6.60
CA VAL A 55 -5.96 -3.20 8.02
C VAL A 55 -7.21 -2.37 8.16
N GLU A 56 -8.28 -3.00 8.63
CA GLU A 56 -9.57 -2.34 8.73
C GLU A 56 -9.58 -1.30 9.87
N SER A 57 -9.93 -0.06 9.54
CA SER A 57 -10.16 1.03 10.49
C SER A 57 -11.39 1.82 10.07
N ASN A 58 -12.34 1.97 10.99
CA ASN A 58 -13.56 2.75 10.78
C ASN A 58 -13.40 4.23 11.17
N ASP A 59 -12.30 4.55 11.85
CA ASP A 59 -11.93 5.91 12.21
C ASP A 59 -11.02 6.51 11.13
N GLY A 60 -11.10 7.83 10.97
CA GLY A 60 -10.15 8.56 10.13
C GLY A 60 -8.73 8.35 10.67
N VAL A 61 -7.86 7.77 9.85
CA VAL A 61 -6.46 7.51 10.21
C VAL A 61 -5.59 8.67 9.73
N GLU A 62 -4.89 9.31 10.66
CA GLU A 62 -3.90 10.34 10.34
C GLU A 62 -2.57 9.70 9.93
N PRO A 63 -1.69 10.41 9.20
CA PRO A 63 -0.41 9.87 8.71
C PRO A 63 0.44 9.18 9.78
N LEU A 64 0.51 9.73 11.00
CA LEU A 64 1.26 9.13 12.11
C LEU A 64 0.67 7.78 12.55
N ALA A 65 -0.67 7.65 12.54
CA ALA A 65 -1.33 6.39 12.85
C ALA A 65 -1.05 5.35 11.76
N VAL A 66 -1.13 5.76 10.49
CA VAL A 66 -0.80 4.89 9.34
C VAL A 66 0.66 4.42 9.43
N ALA A 67 1.62 5.32 9.67
CA ALA A 67 3.04 4.97 9.80
C ALA A 67 3.30 3.95 10.94
N LYS A 68 2.61 4.09 12.08
CA LYS A 68 2.71 3.12 13.19
C LYS A 68 2.13 1.75 12.83
N ILE A 69 1.00 1.73 12.13
CA ILE A 69 0.38 0.50 11.64
C ILE A 69 1.29 -0.20 10.63
N LEU A 70 1.84 0.56 9.68
CA LEU A 70 2.78 0.05 8.69
C LEU A 70 4.04 -0.51 9.35
N LYS A 71 4.59 0.17 10.37
CA LYS A 71 5.71 -0.37 11.16
C LYS A 71 5.38 -1.74 11.75
N ALA A 72 4.23 -1.88 12.41
CA ALA A 72 3.82 -3.16 13.00
C ALA A 72 3.64 -4.26 11.94
N LEU A 73 3.18 -3.90 10.73
CA LEU A 73 3.12 -4.83 9.61
C LEU A 73 4.51 -5.20 9.09
N VAL A 74 5.43 -4.25 8.96
CA VAL A 74 6.83 -4.51 8.57
C VAL A 74 7.49 -5.46 9.57
N ASP A 75 7.28 -5.25 10.87
CA ASP A 75 7.79 -6.13 11.92
C ASP A 75 7.22 -7.56 11.81
N LYS A 76 5.99 -7.72 11.32
CA LYS A 76 5.33 -9.03 11.17
C LYS A 76 5.66 -9.73 9.85
N GLU A 77 5.60 -9.00 8.75
CA GLU A 77 5.76 -9.51 7.38
C GLU A 77 7.23 -9.57 6.97
N GLN A 78 8.11 -8.85 7.67
CA GLN A 78 9.56 -8.78 7.44
C GLN A 78 9.94 -8.50 5.96
N PRO A 79 9.32 -7.51 5.28
CA PRO A 79 9.68 -7.18 3.91
C PRO A 79 11.09 -6.57 3.85
N GLN A 80 11.79 -6.81 2.74
CA GLN A 80 13.13 -6.26 2.51
C GLN A 80 13.09 -4.85 1.90
N LEU A 81 11.96 -4.47 1.30
CA LEU A 81 11.73 -3.18 0.70
C LEU A 81 10.28 -2.76 0.95
N VAL A 82 10.08 -1.49 1.29
CA VAL A 82 8.76 -0.86 1.40
C VAL A 82 8.72 0.27 0.37
N ILE A 83 7.72 0.27 -0.50
CA ILE A 83 7.49 1.31 -1.49
C ILE A 83 6.14 1.96 -1.18
N LEU A 84 6.14 3.28 -1.05
CA LEU A 84 4.93 4.08 -0.82
C LEU A 84 4.81 5.12 -1.94
N GLY A 85 3.57 5.53 -2.24
CA GLY A 85 3.34 6.75 -3.00
C GLY A 85 3.92 7.96 -2.27
N LYS A 86 4.34 8.96 -3.04
CA LYS A 86 4.91 10.22 -2.51
C LYS A 86 3.96 10.91 -1.52
N GLN A 87 2.69 11.07 -1.90
CA GLN A 87 1.69 11.76 -1.10
C GLN A 87 0.29 11.23 -1.44
N ALA A 88 -0.63 11.25 -0.48
CA ALA A 88 -2.03 11.04 -0.77
C ALA A 88 -2.63 12.36 -1.33
N ILE A 89 -3.48 12.29 -2.36
CA ILE A 89 -4.04 13.50 -3.03
C ILE A 89 -5.22 14.11 -2.26
N ASP A 90 -5.71 13.42 -1.23
CA ASP A 90 -6.79 13.85 -0.35
C ASP A 90 -6.26 14.63 0.87
N ASP A 91 -5.14 14.18 1.46
CA ASP A 91 -4.51 14.86 2.61
C ASP A 91 -3.28 15.72 2.25
N ASP A 92 -2.68 15.53 1.07
CA ASP A 92 -1.47 16.20 0.56
C ASP A 92 -0.32 16.32 1.59
N SER A 93 -0.21 15.36 2.51
CA SER A 93 0.64 15.52 3.69
C SER A 93 2.11 15.13 3.48
N ASN A 94 2.42 14.20 2.55
CA ASN A 94 3.79 13.72 2.26
C ASN A 94 4.58 13.33 3.53
N GLN A 95 3.94 12.57 4.43
CA GLN A 95 4.46 12.28 5.78
C GLN A 95 4.44 10.80 6.18
N THR A 96 3.72 9.95 5.45
CA THR A 96 3.50 8.55 5.86
C THR A 96 4.72 7.66 5.67
N GLY A 97 5.49 7.90 4.60
CA GLY A 97 6.68 7.12 4.22
C GLY A 97 7.95 7.50 4.95
#